data_AF-A0A3Q0L7M1-F1
#
_entry.id   AF-A0A3Q0L7M1-F1
#
_cell.length_a   1.000
_cell.length_b   1.000
_cell.length_c   1.000
_cell.angle_alpha   90.00
_cell.angle_beta   90.00
_cell.angle_gamma   90.00
#
_symmetry.space_group_name_H-M   'P 1'
#
loop_
_entity.id
_entity.type
_entity.pdbx_description
1 polymer ?
#
loop_
_entity_poly.entity_id
_entity_poly.type
_entity_poly.pdbx_seq_one_letter_code
_entity_poly.pdbx_strand_id
1 'polypeptide(L)'
;MPNVKQGISVKILYFDMLSLFYSNEYFDHNASVHAKYKDWFNARTTTLLEMVEPDFQAIDKLRSATSEAGLLLLYPLGAFYNRSYLIEHGVFTGDELAPETELPFRTHMDDNNSVRQMLVHAHSLNAQWYVCGDVGSEELLQHYPDRYLRSESGKGVTSELISKIRALKSADY
;
A
#
# COMPACT_ATOMS: atom_id res chain seq x y z
N MET A 1 -3.63 2.75 39.50
CA MET A 1 -3.50 3.38 38.17
C MET A 1 -2.12 3.03 37.62
N PRO A 2 -1.99 2.22 36.57
CA PRO A 2 -0.71 2.01 35.93
C PRO A 2 -0.52 3.04 34.81
N ASN A 3 0.67 3.62 34.86
CA ASN A 3 1.24 4.59 33.95
C ASN A 3 1.56 3.86 32.63
N VAL A 4 0.72 4.01 31.61
CA VAL A 4 1.03 3.50 30.26
C VAL A 4 2.01 4.49 29.64
N LYS A 5 3.30 4.12 29.59
CA LYS A 5 4.22 4.72 28.63
C LYS A 5 3.56 4.59 27.27
N GLN A 6 3.15 5.69 26.65
CA GLN A 6 2.78 5.74 25.24
C GLN A 6 4.01 5.28 24.45
N GLY A 7 4.07 3.98 24.16
CA GLY A 7 5.03 3.43 23.23
C GLY A 7 4.75 4.04 21.86
N ILE A 8 5.82 4.30 21.10
CA ILE A 8 5.73 4.80 19.72
C ILE A 8 4.69 3.95 18.98
N SER A 9 3.54 4.54 18.66
CA SER A 9 2.50 3.90 17.86
C SER A 9 3.08 3.66 16.47
N VAL A 10 3.19 2.40 16.05
CA VAL A 10 3.58 2.07 14.68
C VAL A 10 2.56 2.70 13.73
N LYS A 11 3.03 3.44 12.74
CA LYS A 11 2.19 4.01 11.69
C LYS A 11 2.42 3.24 10.39
N ILE A 12 1.35 2.82 9.74
CA ILE A 12 1.40 2.03 8.50
C ILE A 12 0.66 2.78 7.39
N LEU A 13 1.31 2.94 6.24
CA LEU A 13 0.68 3.35 5.01
C LEU A 13 0.40 2.12 4.15
N TYR A 14 -0.88 1.77 4.04
CA TYR A 14 -1.34 0.74 3.13
C TYR A 14 -1.49 1.30 1.72
N PHE A 15 -1.13 0.53 0.71
CA PHE A 15 -1.15 1.02 -0.66
C PHE A 15 -1.67 -0.03 -1.64
N ASP A 16 -2.48 0.39 -2.60
CA ASP A 16 -2.82 -0.44 -3.75
C ASP A 16 -1.66 -0.40 -4.78
N MET A 17 -1.00 -1.54 -4.98
CA MET A 17 0.16 -1.64 -5.86
C MET A 17 -0.20 -1.32 -7.33
N LEU A 18 -1.35 -1.80 -7.80
CA LEU A 18 -1.72 -1.71 -9.21
C LEU A 18 -1.93 -0.26 -9.64
N SER A 19 -2.75 0.48 -8.91
CA SER A 19 -3.02 1.89 -9.21
C SER A 19 -1.79 2.79 -9.06
N LEU A 20 -0.86 2.44 -8.15
CA LEU A 20 0.31 3.28 -7.88
C LEU A 20 1.51 2.99 -8.77
N PHE A 21 1.82 1.73 -9.05
CA PHE A 21 3.05 1.32 -9.76
C PHE A 21 2.80 0.86 -11.20
N TYR A 22 1.53 0.70 -11.58
CA TYR A 22 1.09 0.31 -12.92
C TYR A 22 0.01 1.29 -13.42
N SER A 23 0.29 2.58 -13.27
CA SER A 23 -0.62 3.67 -13.62
C SER A 23 -0.72 3.86 -15.14
N ASN A 24 -1.79 4.51 -15.61
CA ASN A 24 -1.92 4.87 -17.03
C ASN A 24 -0.78 5.79 -17.45
N GLU A 25 -0.38 6.73 -16.58
CA GLU A 25 0.74 7.62 -16.84
C GLU A 25 2.06 6.87 -17.01
N TYR A 26 2.31 5.83 -16.22
CA TYR A 26 3.48 4.99 -16.40
C TYR A 26 3.43 4.22 -17.72
N PHE A 27 2.26 3.67 -18.07
CA PHE A 27 2.06 2.92 -19.31
C PHE A 27 2.15 3.76 -20.58
N ASP A 28 1.72 5.02 -20.54
CA ASP A 28 1.81 5.94 -21.67
C ASP A 28 3.28 6.20 -22.06
N HIS A 29 4.18 6.21 -21.08
CA HIS A 29 5.63 6.36 -21.30
C HIS A 29 6.36 5.04 -21.54
N ASN A 30 5.73 3.89 -21.25
CA ASN A 30 6.33 2.56 -21.31
C ASN A 30 5.43 1.55 -22.04
N ALA A 31 5.21 1.79 -23.34
CA ALA A 31 4.28 0.98 -24.14
C ALA A 31 4.61 -0.53 -24.16
N SER A 32 5.89 -0.91 -24.10
CA SER A 32 6.31 -2.32 -24.02
C SER A 32 5.91 -2.97 -22.70
N VAL A 33 6.00 -2.23 -21.60
CA VAL A 33 5.57 -2.68 -20.26
C VAL A 33 4.05 -2.82 -20.23
N HIS A 34 3.31 -1.86 -20.81
CA HIS A 34 1.86 -1.95 -20.92
C HIS A 34 1.41 -3.18 -21.72
N ALA A 35 2.09 -3.53 -22.81
CA ALA A 35 1.79 -4.74 -23.57
C ALA A 35 1.96 -6.00 -22.70
N LYS A 36 3.08 -6.13 -21.99
CA LYS A 36 3.33 -7.22 -21.05
C LYS A 36 2.30 -7.27 -19.93
N TYR A 37 1.88 -6.11 -19.42
CA TYR A 37 0.83 -6.01 -18.41
C TYR A 37 -0.51 -6.55 -18.92
N LYS A 38 -0.90 -6.21 -20.16
CA LYS A 38 -2.12 -6.76 -20.78
C LYS A 38 -2.04 -8.26 -20.96
N ASP A 39 -0.90 -8.77 -21.43
CA ASP A 39 -0.68 -10.21 -21.61
C ASP A 39 -0.76 -10.95 -20.28
N TRP A 40 -0.09 -10.42 -19.24
CA TRP A 40 -0.18 -10.93 -17.88
C TRP A 40 -1.62 -10.89 -17.36
N PHE A 41 -2.33 -9.79 -17.52
CA PHE A 41 -3.68 -9.63 -17.00
C PHE A 41 -4.67 -10.62 -17.61
N ASN A 42 -4.50 -10.92 -18.91
CA ASN A 42 -5.34 -11.86 -19.65
C ASN A 42 -5.00 -13.33 -19.36
N ALA A 43 -3.72 -13.66 -19.24
CA ALA A 43 -3.27 -15.04 -19.09
C ALA A 43 -3.14 -15.48 -17.61
N ARG A 44 -2.66 -14.58 -16.75
CA ARG A 44 -2.36 -14.80 -15.32
C ARG A 44 -1.57 -16.08 -15.03
N THR A 45 -0.67 -16.44 -15.94
CA THR A 45 0.11 -17.68 -15.90
C THR A 45 1.34 -17.60 -15.00
N THR A 46 1.84 -16.40 -14.73
CA THR A 46 2.97 -16.13 -13.83
C THR A 46 2.61 -14.99 -12.87
N THR A 47 3.48 -14.73 -11.90
CA THR A 47 3.28 -13.58 -11.01
C THR A 47 3.59 -12.27 -11.74
N LEU A 48 3.02 -11.16 -11.26
CA LEU A 48 3.08 -9.84 -11.92
C LEU A 48 4.51 -9.35 -12.09
N LEU A 49 5.29 -9.31 -11.00
CA LEU A 49 6.66 -8.78 -10.95
C LEU A 49 7.68 -9.65 -11.71
N GLU A 50 7.35 -10.90 -12.06
CA GLU A 50 8.19 -11.73 -12.93
C GLU A 50 8.07 -11.31 -14.41
N MET A 51 6.91 -10.80 -14.80
CA MET A 51 6.61 -10.50 -16.21
C MET A 51 6.62 -9.01 -16.51
N VAL A 52 6.23 -8.17 -15.54
CA VAL A 52 5.97 -6.76 -15.74
C VAL A 52 6.76 -5.94 -14.72
N GLU A 53 7.69 -5.15 -15.23
CA GLU A 53 8.48 -4.23 -14.41
C GLU A 53 7.58 -3.14 -13.81
N PRO A 54 7.66 -2.88 -12.49
CA PRO A 54 6.90 -1.81 -11.86
C PRO A 54 7.55 -0.44 -12.09
N ASP A 55 6.79 0.63 -11.88
CA ASP A 55 7.33 1.99 -11.85
C ASP A 55 8.21 2.22 -10.62
N PHE A 56 9.52 1.95 -10.76
CA PHE A 56 10.50 2.19 -9.70
C PHE A 56 10.60 3.67 -9.29
N GLN A 57 10.31 4.63 -10.18
CA GLN A 57 10.31 6.04 -9.80
C GLN A 57 9.13 6.37 -8.89
N ALA A 58 7.96 5.77 -9.12
CA ALA A 58 6.82 5.90 -8.24
C ALA A 58 7.10 5.27 -6.87
N ILE A 59 7.73 4.10 -6.84
CA ILE A 59 8.15 3.41 -5.61
C ILE A 59 9.11 4.30 -4.79
N ASP A 60 10.14 4.88 -5.41
CA ASP A 60 11.10 5.75 -4.74
C ASP A 60 10.47 7.03 -4.17
N LYS A 61 9.51 7.61 -4.90
CA LYS A 61 8.72 8.76 -4.42
C LYS A 61 7.90 8.39 -3.19
N LEU A 62 7.24 7.23 -3.20
CA LEU A 62 6.43 6.76 -2.09
C LEU A 62 7.28 6.47 -0.85
N ARG A 63 8.41 5.78 -1.04
CA ARG A 63 9.44 5.51 -0.03
C ARG A 63 9.97 6.80 0.61
N SER A 64 10.30 7.79 -0.21
CA SER A 64 10.81 9.08 0.27
C SER A 64 9.75 9.82 1.08
N ALA A 65 8.50 9.87 0.59
CA ALA A 65 7.40 10.54 1.27
C ALA A 65 7.08 9.90 2.64
N THR A 66 7.09 8.58 2.72
CA THR A 66 6.83 7.83 3.98
C THR A 66 7.94 8.00 5.00
N SER A 67 9.20 7.99 4.56
CA SER A 67 10.35 8.28 5.41
C SER A 67 10.26 9.71 5.98
N GLU A 68 9.98 10.71 5.14
CA GLU A 68 9.84 12.11 5.55
C GLU A 68 8.68 12.37 6.52
N ALA A 69 7.62 11.57 6.42
CA ALA A 69 6.42 11.63 7.27
C ALA A 69 6.62 11.04 8.69
N GLY A 70 7.80 10.50 9.00
CA GLY A 70 8.13 9.96 10.31
C GLY A 70 8.23 8.43 10.35
N LEU A 71 8.92 7.82 9.37
CA LEU A 71 9.18 6.38 9.27
C LEU A 71 7.88 5.53 9.29
N LEU A 72 6.93 5.88 8.42
CA LEU A 72 5.75 5.04 8.18
C LEU A 72 6.19 3.72 7.52
N LEU A 73 5.77 2.58 8.08
CA LEU A 73 5.95 1.30 7.39
C LEU A 73 4.96 1.19 6.24
N LEU A 74 5.39 0.60 5.13
CA LEU A 74 4.57 0.36 3.95
C LEU A 74 3.93 -1.03 4.03
N TYR A 75 2.70 -1.17 3.55
CA TYR A 75 2.12 -2.50 3.40
C TYR A 75 1.19 -2.58 2.18
N PRO A 76 1.39 -3.55 1.28
CA PRO A 76 0.55 -3.72 0.10
C PRO A 76 -0.87 -4.15 0.48
N LEU A 77 -1.85 -3.69 -0.29
CA LEU A 77 -3.21 -4.21 -0.26
C LEU A 77 -3.35 -5.43 -1.18
N GLY A 78 -4.27 -6.31 -0.79
CA GLY A 78 -4.65 -7.49 -1.56
C GLY A 78 -3.84 -8.74 -1.21
N ALA A 79 -4.46 -9.90 -1.43
CA ALA A 79 -3.91 -11.18 -1.00
C ALA A 79 -2.72 -11.68 -1.85
N PHE A 80 -2.54 -11.13 -3.05
CA PHE A 80 -1.54 -11.60 -4.02
C PHE A 80 -0.17 -10.93 -3.87
N TYR A 81 -0.11 -9.81 -3.17
CA TYR A 81 1.10 -9.00 -3.05
C TYR A 81 1.51 -8.98 -1.59
N ASN A 82 1.98 -10.08 -1.03
CA ASN A 82 2.38 -10.13 0.38
C ASN A 82 3.78 -9.51 0.59
N ARG A 83 4.19 -9.33 1.84
CA ARG A 83 5.48 -8.75 2.21
C ARG A 83 6.65 -9.51 1.57
N SER A 84 6.64 -10.84 1.64
CA SER A 84 7.73 -11.68 1.10
C SER A 84 7.87 -11.49 -0.41
N TYR A 85 6.74 -11.45 -1.13
CA TYR A 85 6.70 -11.21 -2.57
C TYR A 85 7.39 -9.89 -2.96
N LEU A 86 7.11 -8.81 -2.24
CA LEU A 86 7.76 -7.50 -2.51
C LEU A 86 9.27 -7.50 -2.25
N ILE A 87 9.71 -8.21 -1.22
CA ILE A 87 11.13 -8.30 -0.85
C ILE A 87 11.89 -9.17 -1.85
N GLU A 88 11.35 -10.34 -2.21
CA GLU A 88 11.94 -11.29 -3.15
C GLU A 88 12.18 -10.66 -4.53
N HIS A 89 11.27 -9.78 -4.96
CA HIS A 89 11.37 -9.05 -6.22
C HIS A 89 12.11 -7.70 -6.11
N GLY A 90 12.70 -7.38 -4.95
CA GLY A 90 13.53 -6.18 -4.78
C GLY A 90 12.77 -4.85 -4.85
N VAL A 91 11.45 -4.87 -4.63
CA VAL A 91 10.60 -3.67 -4.64
C VAL A 91 10.86 -2.83 -3.38
N PHE A 92 10.93 -3.52 -2.22
CA PHE A 92 11.18 -2.92 -0.92
C PHE A 92 12.12 -3.79 -0.07
N THR A 93 12.81 -3.18 0.89
CA THR A 93 13.56 -3.92 1.91
C THR A 93 12.66 -4.25 3.12
N GLY A 94 13.07 -5.23 3.92
CA GLY A 94 12.25 -5.70 5.03
C GLY A 94 11.96 -4.63 6.10
N ASP A 95 12.89 -3.71 6.33
CA ASP A 95 12.73 -2.61 7.27
C ASP A 95 11.76 -1.51 6.79
N GLU A 96 11.42 -1.49 5.50
CA GLU A 96 10.46 -0.54 4.92
C GLU A 96 9.02 -1.03 5.05
N LEU A 97 8.83 -2.33 5.19
CA LEU A 97 7.51 -2.95 5.20
C LEU A 97 7.02 -3.24 6.62
N ALA A 98 5.71 -3.20 6.84
CA ALA A 98 5.11 -3.72 8.07
C ALA A 98 5.24 -5.26 8.10
N PRO A 99 5.40 -5.88 9.29
CA PRO A 99 5.48 -7.32 9.41
C PRO A 99 4.14 -7.97 9.05
N GLU A 100 4.18 -9.19 8.51
CA GLU A 100 2.99 -10.03 8.34
C GLU A 100 2.38 -10.36 9.72
N THR A 101 1.07 -10.55 9.78
CA THR A 101 0.39 -11.07 10.96
C THR A 101 -0.51 -12.24 10.60
N GLU A 102 -0.55 -13.26 11.45
CA GLU A 102 -1.54 -14.33 11.31
C GLU A 102 -2.94 -13.72 11.47
N LEU A 103 -3.66 -13.59 10.35
CA LEU A 103 -5.03 -13.12 10.38
C LEU A 103 -5.89 -14.15 11.13
N PRO A 104 -6.84 -13.72 11.98
CA PRO A 104 -7.73 -14.63 12.67
C PRO A 104 -8.42 -15.57 11.66
N PHE A 105 -8.56 -16.85 12.01
CA PHE A 105 -9.16 -17.90 11.16
C PHE A 105 -10.52 -17.52 10.52
N ARG A 106 -11.25 -16.55 11.08
CA ARG A 106 -12.53 -16.05 10.54
C ARG A 106 -12.38 -15.17 9.28
N THR A 107 -11.22 -14.54 9.08
CA THR A 107 -10.89 -13.79 7.86
C THR A 107 -10.46 -14.72 6.72
N HIS A 108 -10.23 -16.00 7.02
CA HIS A 108 -9.77 -17.03 6.08
C HIS A 108 -10.92 -17.68 5.27
N MET A 109 -12.18 -17.42 5.63
CA MET A 109 -13.34 -17.88 4.85
C MET A 109 -13.84 -16.74 3.96
N ASP A 110 -13.37 -16.73 2.71
CA ASP A 110 -13.93 -15.98 1.57
C ASP A 110 -13.95 -14.44 1.64
N ASP A 111 -13.37 -13.79 2.66
CA ASP A 111 -13.29 -12.32 2.68
C ASP A 111 -12.13 -11.81 1.82
N ASN A 112 -12.41 -11.64 0.53
CA ASN A 112 -11.50 -11.04 -0.45
C ASN A 112 -11.46 -9.49 -0.38
N ASN A 113 -12.11 -8.87 0.62
CA ASN A 113 -12.10 -7.41 0.75
C ASN A 113 -10.77 -6.93 1.36
N SER A 114 -9.93 -6.31 0.53
CA SER A 114 -8.60 -5.80 0.91
C SER A 114 -8.66 -4.78 2.06
N VAL A 115 -9.70 -3.93 2.11
CA VAL A 115 -9.86 -2.92 3.16
C VAL A 115 -10.17 -3.59 4.51
N ARG A 116 -11.00 -4.64 4.55
CA ARG A 116 -11.24 -5.37 5.81
C ARG A 116 -9.98 -6.09 6.30
N GLN A 117 -9.25 -6.73 5.39
CA GLN A 117 -7.97 -7.36 5.72
C GLN A 117 -6.97 -6.35 6.28
N MET A 118 -6.87 -5.17 5.66
CA MET A 118 -6.10 -4.04 6.17
C MET A 118 -6.51 -3.64 7.58
N LEU A 119 -7.80 -3.46 7.86
CA LEU A 119 -8.28 -3.05 9.18
C LEU A 119 -7.94 -4.08 10.26
N VAL A 120 -8.06 -5.37 9.95
CA VAL A 120 -7.68 -6.45 10.86
C VAL A 120 -6.17 -6.48 11.10
N HIS A 121 -5.37 -6.29 10.05
CA HIS A 121 -3.90 -6.22 10.12
C HIS A 121 -3.42 -5.01 10.93
N ALA A 122 -4.02 -3.83 10.73
CA ALA A 122 -3.70 -2.65 11.52
C ALA A 122 -4.07 -2.85 12.99
N HIS A 123 -5.22 -3.49 13.26
CA HIS A 123 -5.66 -3.78 14.61
C HIS A 123 -4.75 -4.80 15.32
N SER A 124 -4.33 -5.88 14.65
CA SER A 124 -3.42 -6.88 15.22
C SER A 124 -2.06 -6.30 15.60
N LEU A 125 -1.59 -5.30 14.85
CA LEU A 125 -0.35 -4.57 15.14
C LEU A 125 -0.52 -3.40 16.10
N ASN A 126 -1.73 -3.13 16.58
CA ASN A 126 -2.06 -1.92 17.34
C ASN A 126 -1.49 -0.64 16.66
N ALA A 127 -1.63 -0.58 15.34
CA ALA A 127 -1.01 0.43 14.49
C ALA A 127 -2.00 1.53 14.10
N GLN A 128 -1.50 2.76 14.03
CA GLN A 128 -2.19 3.82 13.31
C GLN A 128 -2.05 3.55 11.82
N TRP A 129 -3.16 3.60 11.09
CA TRP A 129 -3.17 3.27 9.67
C TRP A 129 -3.66 4.44 8.81
N TYR A 130 -3.09 4.49 7.62
CA TYR A 130 -3.46 5.32 6.49
C TYR A 130 -3.49 4.45 5.24
N VAL A 131 -4.24 4.86 4.22
CA VAL A 131 -4.35 4.09 2.99
C VAL A 131 -4.34 4.99 1.77
N CYS A 132 -3.73 4.55 0.66
CA CYS A 132 -3.71 5.26 -0.62
C CYS A 132 -3.82 4.29 -1.82
N GLY A 133 -4.07 4.87 -3.00
CA GLY A 133 -4.36 4.14 -4.23
C GLY A 133 -5.84 3.85 -4.43
N ASP A 134 -6.16 3.08 -5.46
CA ASP A 134 -7.54 2.69 -5.82
C ASP A 134 -7.95 1.43 -5.06
N VAL A 135 -8.56 1.63 -3.89
CA VAL A 135 -8.82 0.57 -2.91
C VAL A 135 -10.13 -0.20 -3.12
N GLY A 136 -10.97 0.23 -4.07
CA GLY A 136 -12.18 -0.50 -4.51
C GLY A 136 -13.28 -0.75 -3.46
N SER A 137 -13.17 -0.20 -2.24
CA SER A 137 -14.18 -0.34 -1.16
C SER A 137 -14.26 0.94 -0.32
N GLU A 138 -14.43 2.07 -1.00
CA GLU A 138 -14.44 3.39 -0.36
C GLU A 138 -15.56 3.58 0.65
N GLU A 139 -16.67 2.86 0.51
CA GLU A 139 -17.79 2.86 1.46
C GLU A 139 -17.39 2.41 2.86
N LEU A 140 -16.35 1.55 2.98
CA LEU A 140 -15.80 1.15 4.28
C LEU A 140 -14.88 2.23 4.87
N LEU A 141 -14.31 3.08 4.02
CA LEU A 141 -13.40 4.16 4.38
C LEU A 141 -14.10 5.50 4.58
N GLN A 142 -15.36 5.64 4.18
CA GLN A 142 -16.13 6.89 4.32
C GLN A 142 -16.21 7.39 5.77
N HIS A 143 -16.11 6.49 6.74
CA HIS A 143 -16.10 6.81 8.17
C HIS A 143 -14.74 7.27 8.68
N TYR A 144 -13.71 7.24 7.83
CA TYR A 144 -12.32 7.61 8.15
C TYR A 144 -11.73 8.55 7.08
N PRO A 145 -12.35 9.72 6.84
CA PRO A 145 -11.96 10.61 5.74
C PRO A 145 -10.50 11.07 5.83
N ASP A 146 -9.96 11.23 7.04
CA ASP A 146 -8.58 11.67 7.26
C ASP A 146 -7.53 10.55 7.15
N ARG A 147 -7.97 9.29 6.98
CA ARG A 147 -7.08 8.12 6.85
C ARG A 147 -6.93 7.64 5.42
N TYR A 148 -7.86 7.99 4.54
CA TYR A 148 -7.79 7.64 3.12
C TYR A 148 -7.21 8.80 2.31
N LEU A 149 -5.93 8.66 1.93
CA LEU A 149 -5.19 9.62 1.13
C LEU A 149 -5.54 9.43 -0.34
N ARG A 150 -6.71 9.94 -0.74
CA ARG A 150 -7.16 9.86 -2.14
C ARG A 150 -6.18 10.53 -3.09
N SER A 151 -5.96 9.91 -4.23
CA SER A 151 -5.26 10.47 -5.39
C SER A 151 -6.11 10.30 -6.63
N GLU A 152 -5.84 11.07 -7.68
CA GLU A 152 -6.48 10.86 -8.97
C GLU A 152 -6.26 9.43 -9.48
N SER A 153 -7.35 8.75 -9.87
CA SER A 153 -7.28 7.38 -10.37
C SER A 153 -6.47 7.32 -11.68
N GLY A 154 -5.63 6.28 -11.79
CA GLY A 154 -4.77 6.05 -12.97
C GLY A 154 -3.54 6.96 -13.08
N LYS A 155 -3.28 7.85 -12.11
CA LYS A 155 -2.12 8.77 -12.12
C LYS A 155 -0.90 8.28 -11.35
N GLY A 156 -1.01 7.16 -10.62
CA GLY A 156 0.10 6.63 -9.85
C GLY A 156 0.43 7.49 -8.62
N VAL A 157 1.72 7.54 -8.27
CA VAL A 157 2.22 8.33 -7.13
C VAL A 157 2.41 9.80 -7.54
N THR A 158 1.37 10.61 -7.32
CA THR A 158 1.35 12.04 -7.69
C THR A 158 1.97 12.93 -6.62
N SER A 159 2.35 14.16 -7.01
CA SER A 159 2.81 15.20 -6.08
C SER A 159 1.78 15.56 -5.01
N GLU A 160 0.48 15.47 -5.33
CA GLU A 160 -0.61 15.67 -4.37
C GLU A 160 -0.59 14.57 -3.31
N LEU A 161 -0.51 13.29 -3.72
CA LEU A 161 -0.43 12.16 -2.80
C LEU A 161 0.78 12.27 -1.88
N ILE A 162 1.94 12.58 -2.45
CA ILE A 162 3.18 12.80 -1.69
C ILE A 162 2.99 13.89 -0.63
N SER A 163 2.32 15.00 -0.99
CA SER A 163 2.06 16.10 -0.06
C SER A 163 1.13 15.68 1.09
N LYS A 164 0.09 14.88 0.79
CA LYS A 164 -0.81 14.31 1.80
C LYS A 164 -0.07 13.37 2.77
N ILE A 165 0.80 12.50 2.25
CA ILE A 165 1.62 11.60 3.08
C ILE A 165 2.55 12.40 3.99
N ARG A 166 3.25 13.40 3.44
CA ARG A 166 4.17 14.26 4.22
C ARG A 166 3.45 15.03 5.33
N ALA A 167 2.21 15.45 5.11
CA ALA A 167 1.40 16.15 6.11
C ALA A 167 1.08 15.30 7.35
N LEU A 168 1.16 13.97 7.25
CA LEU A 168 0.94 13.05 8.37
C LEU A 168 2.00 13.18 9.48
N LYS A 169 3.15 13.78 9.17
CA LYS A 169 4.19 14.10 10.15
C LYS A 169 3.69 14.94 11.32
N SER A 170 2.71 15.81 11.06
CA SER A 170 2.21 16.80 12.03
C SER A 170 0.97 16.32 12.79
N ALA A 171 0.49 15.10 12.55
CA ALA A 171 -0.76 14.58 13.11
C ALA A 171 -0.60 13.89 14.49
N ASP A 172 0.58 13.99 15.11
CA ASP A 172 0.80 13.53 16.49
C ASP A 172 0.17 14.52 17.47
N TYR A 173 -1.10 14.30 17.82
CA TYR A 173 -1.80 14.96 18.92
C TYR A 173 -1.59 14.22 20.24
#